data_AF-A0A413VN69-F1
#
_entry.id   AF-A0A413VN69-F1
#
_cell.length_a   1.000
_cell.length_b   1.000
_cell.length_c   1.000
_cell.angle_alpha   90.00
_cell.angle_beta   90.00
_cell.angle_gamma   90.00
#
_symmetry.space_group_name_H-M   'P 1'
#
loop_
_entity.id
_entity.type
_entity.pdbx_description
1 polymer ?
#
loop_
_entity_poly.entity_id
_entity_poly.type
_entity_poly.pdbx_seq_one_letter_code
_entity_poly.pdbx_strand_id
1 'polypeptide(L)'
;MATERTIPGEVRIFLNHIYEFKKGVRNMVLYTMNREYEEFAVRRLENQNISYMIQKVGPNKINLFFGKPECMEAIRHIIIRPLNKLTPEEDFILGAMLGYDICQQCKRYCGKKGGIKIAV
;
A
#
# COMPACT_ATOMS: atom_id res chain seq x y z
N MET A 1 -21.44 -27.88 18.39
CA MET A 1 -20.58 -27.90 17.19
C MET A 1 -20.01 -26.51 17.02
N ALA A 2 -18.73 -26.32 17.37
CA ALA A 2 -18.05 -25.05 17.15
C ALA A 2 -17.85 -24.90 15.64
N THR A 3 -18.54 -23.95 15.03
CA THR A 3 -18.27 -23.56 13.64
C THR A 3 -16.83 -23.12 13.57
N GLU A 4 -15.99 -23.84 12.82
CA GLU A 4 -14.69 -23.35 12.41
C GLU A 4 -14.92 -21.99 11.76
N ARG A 5 -14.56 -20.92 12.47
CA ARG A 5 -14.63 -19.56 11.93
C ARG A 5 -13.52 -19.46 10.89
N THR A 6 -13.83 -19.84 9.66
CA THR A 6 -12.93 -19.67 8.52
C THR A 6 -12.60 -18.19 8.42
N ILE A 7 -11.36 -17.82 8.73
CA ILE A 7 -10.89 -16.44 8.62
C ILE A 7 -11.08 -16.01 7.16
N PRO A 8 -11.77 -14.89 6.88
CA PRO A 8 -11.99 -14.42 5.52
C PRO A 8 -10.67 -14.30 4.74
N GLY A 9 -10.69 -14.64 3.46
CA GLY A 9 -9.48 -14.63 2.62
C GLY A 9 -8.77 -13.27 2.61
N GLU A 10 -9.54 -12.18 2.60
CA GLU A 10 -9.05 -10.81 2.66
C GLU A 10 -8.27 -10.52 3.97
N VAL A 11 -8.81 -10.97 5.11
CA VAL A 11 -8.13 -10.85 6.40
C VAL A 11 -6.84 -11.69 6.44
N ARG A 12 -6.84 -12.88 5.84
CA ARG A 12 -5.62 -13.72 5.74
C ARG A 12 -4.52 -13.01 4.94
N ILE A 13 -4.87 -12.37 3.83
CA ILE A 13 -3.91 -11.61 3.00
C ILE A 13 -3.36 -10.42 3.78
N PHE A 14 -4.23 -9.67 4.46
CA PHE A 14 -3.80 -8.56 5.32
C PHE A 14 -2.79 -9.00 6.40
N LEU A 15 -3.07 -10.12 7.09
CA LEU A 15 -2.15 -10.67 8.09
C LEU A 15 -0.82 -11.09 7.48
N ASN A 16 -0.82 -11.63 6.26
CA ASN A 16 0.42 -11.95 5.54
C ASN A 16 1.22 -10.67 5.23
N HIS A 17 0.57 -9.58 4.82
CA HIS A 17 1.27 -8.31 4.59
C HIS A 17 1.90 -7.73 5.86
N ILE A 18 1.24 -7.85 7.02
CA ILE A 18 1.85 -7.50 8.31
C ILE A 18 3.09 -8.36 8.57
N TYR A 19 3.01 -9.67 8.32
CA TYR A 19 4.15 -10.57 8.49
C TYR A 19 5.34 -10.18 7.62
N GLU A 20 5.12 -9.93 6.33
CA GLU A 20 6.16 -9.50 5.38
C GLU A 20 6.79 -8.15 5.79
N PHE A 21 5.97 -7.20 6.21
CA PHE A 21 6.45 -5.91 6.72
C PHE A 21 7.36 -6.12 7.94
N LYS A 22 6.96 -6.94 8.90
CA LYS A 22 7.77 -7.22 10.11
C LYS A 22 9.05 -7.99 9.81
N LYS A 23 9.09 -8.76 8.73
CA LYS A 23 10.30 -9.42 8.23
C LYS A 23 11.23 -8.48 7.46
N GLY A 24 10.82 -7.24 7.22
CA GLY A 24 11.63 -6.25 6.51
C GLY A 24 11.65 -6.44 4.99
N VAL A 25 10.67 -7.16 4.42
CA VAL A 25 10.57 -7.35 2.96
C VAL A 25 10.36 -6.01 2.24
N ARG A 26 9.61 -5.09 2.87
CA ARG A 26 9.32 -3.76 2.36
C ARG A 26 9.08 -2.77 3.49
N ASN A 27 9.38 -1.50 3.27
CA ASN A 27 9.23 -0.43 4.26
C ASN A 27 7.79 0.07 4.39
N MET A 28 6.96 -0.18 3.38
CA MET A 28 5.57 0.24 3.32
C MET A 28 4.74 -0.76 2.51
N VAL A 29 3.47 -0.89 2.88
CA VAL A 29 2.46 -1.69 2.20
C VAL A 29 1.28 -0.80 1.83
N LEU A 30 0.73 -1.00 0.63
CA LEU A 30 -0.60 -0.56 0.24
C LEU A 30 -1.47 -1.80 0.06
N TYR A 31 -2.57 -1.88 0.81
CA TYR A 31 -3.55 -2.93 0.68
C TYR A 31 -4.96 -2.35 0.52
N THR A 32 -5.63 -2.70 -0.58
CA THR A 32 -7.04 -2.33 -0.78
C THR A 32 -7.91 -3.40 -0.14
N MET A 33 -8.79 -2.99 0.78
CA MET A 33 -9.68 -3.92 1.47
C MET A 33 -11.11 -3.41 1.63
N ASN A 34 -12.05 -4.32 1.90
CA ASN A 34 -13.41 -3.98 2.27
C ASN A 34 -13.44 -3.21 3.59
N ARG A 35 -14.22 -2.14 3.61
CA ARG A 35 -14.43 -1.27 4.76
C ARG A 35 -14.98 -2.00 5.98
N GLU A 36 -15.71 -3.11 5.78
CA GLU A 36 -16.21 -3.94 6.89
C GLU A 36 -15.09 -4.46 7.82
N TYR A 37 -13.87 -4.60 7.30
CA TYR A 37 -12.70 -5.06 8.05
C TYR A 37 -11.78 -3.92 8.53
N GLU A 38 -12.15 -2.64 8.29
CA GLU A 38 -11.36 -1.45 8.64
C GLU A 38 -10.99 -1.44 10.12
N GLU A 39 -11.99 -1.61 11.00
CA GLU A 39 -11.79 -1.56 12.46
C GLU A 39 -10.85 -2.66 12.95
N PHE A 40 -11.00 -3.89 12.41
CA PHE A 40 -10.11 -4.99 12.71
C PHE A 40 -8.67 -4.67 12.29
N ALA A 41 -8.49 -4.12 11.08
CA ALA A 41 -7.17 -3.81 10.54
C ALA A 41 -6.47 -2.72 11.34
N VAL A 42 -7.18 -1.63 11.68
CA VAL A 42 -6.69 -0.54 12.53
C VAL A 42 -6.24 -1.07 13.88
N ARG A 43 -7.12 -1.79 14.60
CA ARG A 43 -6.80 -2.35 15.91
C ARG A 43 -5.58 -3.27 15.86
N ARG A 44 -5.43 -4.05 14.78
CA ARG A 44 -4.29 -4.96 14.60
C ARG A 44 -2.97 -4.22 14.37
N LEU A 45 -3.00 -3.08 13.68
CA LEU A 45 -1.83 -2.23 13.42
C LEU A 45 -1.43 -1.46 14.68
N GLU A 46 -2.40 -0.85 15.37
CA GLU A 46 -2.20 -0.13 16.63
C GLU A 46 -1.59 -1.03 17.71
N ASN A 47 -2.13 -2.24 17.90
CA ASN A 47 -1.59 -3.23 18.86
C ASN A 47 -0.14 -3.66 18.56
N GLN A 48 0.37 -3.36 17.37
CA GLN A 48 1.75 -3.65 16.97
C GLN A 48 2.59 -2.39 16.77
N ASN A 49 2.07 -1.21 17.13
CA ASN A 49 2.71 0.09 16.93
C ASN A 49 3.15 0.32 15.47
N ILE A 50 2.33 -0.10 14.51
CA ILE A 50 2.60 0.10 13.08
C ILE A 50 1.87 1.35 12.62
N SER A 51 2.60 2.33 12.09
CA SER A 51 2.03 3.55 11.53
C SER A 51 1.22 3.25 10.27
N TYR A 52 0.10 3.96 10.10
CA TYR A 52 -0.81 3.73 8.98
C TYR A 52 -1.50 5.03 8.51
N MET A 53 -2.10 4.94 7.32
CA MET A 53 -2.95 5.95 6.72
C MET A 53 -4.08 5.24 5.95
N ILE A 54 -5.31 5.75 6.08
CA ILE A 54 -6.47 5.22 5.38
C ILE A 54 -6.94 6.24 4.35
N GLN A 55 -7.16 5.78 3.12
CA GLN A 55 -7.81 6.57 2.07
C GLN A 55 -9.09 5.85 1.63
N LYS A 56 -10.22 6.56 1.69
CA LYS A 56 -11.50 6.06 1.18
C LYS A 56 -11.48 6.10 -0.35
N VAL A 57 -11.69 4.97 -1.01
CA VAL A 57 -11.72 4.87 -2.49
C VAL A 57 -13.11 4.63 -3.06
N GLY A 58 -14.08 4.26 -2.22
CA GLY A 58 -15.47 4.06 -2.61
C GLY A 58 -16.36 3.81 -1.39
N PRO A 59 -17.62 3.39 -1.59
CA PRO A 59 -18.56 3.16 -0.49
C PRO A 59 -18.11 2.03 0.44
N ASN A 60 -17.57 0.95 -0.14
CA ASN A 60 -17.25 -0.28 0.59
C ASN A 60 -15.76 -0.65 0.55
N LYS A 61 -14.90 0.19 -0.04
CA LYS A 61 -13.47 -0.11 -0.18
C LYS A 61 -12.61 1.03 0.35
N ILE A 62 -11.53 0.64 1.01
CA ILE A 62 -10.49 1.54 1.49
C ILE A 62 -9.14 1.10 0.96
N ASN A 63 -8.24 2.06 0.77
CA ASN A 63 -6.81 1.81 0.68
C ASN A 63 -6.22 2.00 2.07
N LEU A 64 -5.67 0.92 2.61
CA LEU A 64 -4.93 0.91 3.87
C LEU A 64 -3.43 0.92 3.56
N PHE A 65 -2.79 2.03 3.87
CA PHE A 65 -1.34 2.15 3.85
C PHE A 65 -0.80 1.90 5.24
N PHE A 66 0.26 1.10 5.38
CA PHE A 66 0.95 0.95 6.66
C PHE A 66 2.43 0.70 6.44
N GLY A 67 3.27 1.09 7.40
CA GLY A 67 4.70 0.96 7.27
C GLY A 67 5.49 1.76 8.29
N LYS A 68 6.73 2.10 7.93
CA LYS A 68 7.58 2.97 8.73
C LYS A 68 6.98 4.39 8.87
N PRO A 69 7.13 5.05 10.03
CA PRO A 69 6.56 6.38 10.27
C PRO A 69 6.96 7.42 9.22
N GLU A 70 8.22 7.41 8.76
CA GLU A 70 8.74 8.35 7.77
C GLU A 70 8.08 8.15 6.40
N CYS A 71 7.82 6.89 6.02
CA CYS A 71 7.05 6.57 4.82
C CYS A 71 5.61 7.06 4.95
N MET A 72 4.98 6.85 6.12
CA MET A 72 3.60 7.28 6.37
C MET A 72 3.45 8.80 6.32
N GLU A 73 4.43 9.54 6.82
CA GLU A 73 4.42 10.99 6.74
C GLU A 73 4.58 11.46 5.29
N ALA A 74 5.53 10.90 4.54
CA ALA A 74 5.72 11.27 3.15
C ALA A 74 4.48 11.01 2.28
N ILE A 75 3.81 9.87 2.43
CA ILE A 75 2.61 9.57 1.63
C ILE A 75 1.42 10.48 1.94
N ARG A 76 1.32 11.08 3.14
CA ARG A 76 0.25 12.04 3.45
C ARG A 76 0.32 13.27 2.55
N HIS A 77 1.53 13.68 2.17
CA HIS A 77 1.77 14.82 1.27
C HIS A 77 1.59 14.45 -0.21
N ILE A 78 1.81 13.17 -0.57
CA ILE A 78 1.71 12.70 -1.96
C ILE A 78 0.27 12.29 -2.31
N ILE A 79 -0.39 11.55 -1.42
CA ILE A 79 -1.68 10.90 -1.66
C ILE A 79 -2.84 11.83 -1.27
N ILE A 80 -2.80 13.06 -1.78
CA ILE A 80 -3.86 14.08 -1.62
C ILE A 80 -4.97 13.95 -2.67
N ARG A 81 -4.79 13.04 -3.63
CA ARG A 81 -5.69 12.78 -4.76
C ARG A 81 -5.83 11.26 -4.98
N PRO A 82 -6.85 10.82 -5.72
CA PRO A 82 -6.97 9.42 -6.13
C PRO A 82 -5.70 8.92 -6.83
N LEU A 83 -5.30 7.66 -6.57
CA LEU A 83 -4.04 7.08 -7.08
C LEU A 83 -3.90 7.11 -8.60
N ASN A 84 -5.01 7.09 -9.34
CA ASN A 84 -5.02 7.17 -10.80
C ASN A 84 -4.73 8.59 -11.34
N LYS A 85 -4.66 9.60 -10.48
CA LYS A 85 -4.36 11.00 -10.82
C LYS A 85 -2.97 11.45 -10.36
N LEU A 86 -2.13 10.54 -9.90
CA LEU A 86 -0.75 10.83 -9.53
C LEU A 86 0.07 11.22 -10.77
N THR A 87 0.95 12.19 -10.61
CA THR A 87 1.95 12.52 -11.62
C THR A 87 2.92 11.34 -11.81
N PRO A 88 3.65 11.26 -12.94
CA PRO A 88 4.68 10.23 -13.12
C PRO A 88 5.72 10.23 -11.98
N GLU A 89 6.09 11.40 -11.46
CA GLU A 89 7.01 11.58 -10.34
C GLU A 89 6.42 11.04 -9.02
N GLU A 90 5.18 11.41 -8.69
CA GLU A 90 4.47 10.92 -7.50
C GLU A 90 4.31 9.39 -7.54
N ASP A 91 3.96 8.85 -8.71
CA ASP A 91 3.85 7.40 -8.95
C ASP A 91 5.20 6.67 -8.86
N PHE A 92 6.29 7.33 -9.28
CA PHE A 92 7.65 6.82 -9.13
C PHE A 92 7.99 6.67 -7.63
N ILE A 93 7.80 7.74 -6.86
CA ILE A 93 8.07 7.79 -5.42
C ILE A 93 7.23 6.74 -4.68
N LEU A 94 5.93 6.66 -4.99
CA LEU A 94 5.04 5.67 -4.40
C LEU A 94 5.53 4.25 -4.67
N GLY A 95 5.88 3.91 -5.91
CA GLY A 95 6.36 2.56 -6.23
C GLY A 95 7.70 2.24 -5.56
N ALA A 96 8.62 3.20 -5.47
CA ALA A 96 9.87 3.03 -4.73
C ALA A 96 9.62 2.76 -3.23
N MET A 97 8.68 3.49 -2.59
CA MET A 97 8.31 3.25 -1.20
C MET A 97 7.65 1.88 -0.98
N LEU A 98 6.89 1.38 -1.96
CA LEU A 98 6.30 0.04 -1.95
C LEU A 98 7.32 -1.09 -2.20
N GLY A 99 8.57 -0.74 -2.51
CA GLY A 99 9.66 -1.69 -2.74
C GLY A 99 9.72 -2.25 -4.16
N TYR A 100 9.18 -1.54 -5.16
CA TYR A 100 9.38 -1.91 -6.56
C TYR A 100 10.83 -1.64 -6.99
N ASP A 101 11.30 -2.44 -7.94
CA ASP A 101 12.62 -2.26 -8.53
C ASP A 101 12.76 -0.87 -9.17
N ILE A 102 13.87 -0.20 -8.85
CA ILE A 102 14.12 1.18 -9.29
C ILE A 102 14.25 1.24 -10.81
N CYS A 103 14.92 0.27 -11.44
CA CYS A 103 15.06 0.23 -12.89
C CYS A 103 13.70 0.05 -13.57
N GLN A 104 12.84 -0.81 -13.06
CA GLN A 104 11.48 -0.98 -13.56
C GLN A 104 10.63 0.30 -13.41
N GLN A 105 10.77 1.00 -12.29
CA GLN A 105 10.13 2.31 -12.08
C GLN A 105 10.66 3.36 -13.06
N CYS A 106 11.95 3.36 -13.40
CA CYS A 106 12.52 4.22 -14.46
C CYS A 106 11.86 3.94 -15.82
N LYS A 107 11.74 2.66 -16.21
CA LYS A 107 11.09 2.28 -17.48
C LYS A 107 9.64 2.79 -17.52
N ARG A 108 8.89 2.57 -16.44
CA ARG A 108 7.49 3.03 -16.31
C ARG A 108 7.38 4.55 -16.37
N TYR A 109 8.25 5.28 -15.68
CA TYR A 109 8.28 6.74 -15.67
C TYR A 109 8.55 7.32 -17.06
N CYS A 110 9.60 6.84 -17.74
CA CYS A 110 9.94 7.24 -19.11
C CYS A 110 8.78 6.98 -20.09
N GLY A 111 8.11 5.82 -19.95
CA GLY A 111 6.92 5.50 -20.74
C GLY A 111 5.78 6.49 -20.53
N LYS A 112 5.53 6.95 -19.30
CA LYS A 112 4.49 7.94 -18.98
C LYS A 112 4.84 9.37 -19.44
N LYS A 113 6.11 9.74 -19.44
CA LYS A 113 6.58 11.06 -19.92
C LYS A 113 6.65 11.18 -21.45
N GLY A 114 6.37 10.09 -22.17
CA GLY A 114 6.41 10.09 -23.64
C GLY A 114 7.82 10.06 -24.23
N GLY A 115 8.83 9.64 -23.45
CA GLY A 115 10.23 9.71 -23.85
C GLY A 115 11.00 8.43 -23.58
N ILE A 116 11.54 7.85 -24.66
CA ILE A 116 12.58 6.79 -24.77
C ILE A 116 12.06 5.41 -25.18
N LYS A 117 12.35 5.06 -26.45
CA LYS A 117 12.59 3.68 -26.89
C LYS A 117 13.85 3.21 -26.19
N ILE A 118 13.73 2.38 -25.16
CA ILE A 118 14.89 1.78 -24.50
C ILE A 118 15.51 0.85 -25.53
N ALA A 119 16.66 1.24 -26.08
CA ALA A 119 17.49 0.33 -26.85
C ALA A 119 17.97 -0.77 -25.90
N VAL A 120 17.60 -2.01 -26.21
CA VAL A 120 18.18 -3.22 -25.60
C VAL A 120 19.48 -3.52 -26.30
#